data_AF-A0AAU6DXA2-F1
#
_entry.id   AF-A0AAU6DXA2-F1
#
_cell.length_a   1.000
_cell.length_b   1.000
_cell.length_c   1.000
_cell.angle_alpha   90.00
_cell.angle_beta   90.00
_cell.angle_gamma   90.00
#
_symmetry.space_group_name_H-M   'P 1'
#
loop_
_entity.id
_entity.type
_entity.pdbx_description
1 polymer ?
#
loop_
_entity_poly.entity_id
_entity_poly.type
_entity_poly.pdbx_seq_one_letter_code
_entity_poly.pdbx_strand_id
1 'polypeptide(L)'
;MKTYEVTLEVNGKGRIYQPIAYFADTNGSESDVTLPWKKTVTVELTKAEQKIGYPVSIIPGAVRDSNRMLKPGRCRILVDGKEVATNDGGENTCKYTLK
;
A
#
# COMPACT_ATOMS: atom_id res chain seq x y z
N MET A 1 -12.60 -4.07 -20.85
CA MET A 1 -11.78 -4.43 -19.68
C MET A 1 -12.28 -3.63 -18.49
N LYS A 2 -12.01 -4.09 -17.26
CA LYS A 2 -12.41 -3.37 -16.03
C LYS A 2 -11.14 -2.75 -15.44
N THR A 3 -11.22 -1.47 -15.13
CA THR A 3 -10.07 -0.67 -14.71
C THR A 3 -10.35 -0.07 -13.34
N TYR A 4 -9.32 -0.01 -12.50
CA TYR A 4 -9.36 0.58 -11.17
C TYR A 4 -8.24 1.59 -11.01
N GLU A 5 -8.54 2.72 -10.39
CA GLU A 5 -7.52 3.60 -9.85
C GLU A 5 -7.15 3.12 -8.45
N VAL A 6 -5.92 2.64 -8.28
CA VAL A 6 -5.40 2.14 -7.01
C VAL A 6 -4.42 3.14 -6.43
N THR A 7 -4.72 3.63 -5.24
CA THR A 7 -3.81 4.48 -4.48
C THR A 7 -3.32 3.74 -3.23
N LEU A 8 -1.99 3.64 -3.11
CA LEU A 8 -1.30 3.09 -1.96
C LEU A 8 -0.70 4.24 -1.17
N GLU A 9 -0.91 4.24 0.14
CA GLU A 9 -0.37 5.29 1.00
C GLU A 9 0.28 4.71 2.25
N VAL A 10 1.35 5.37 2.68
CA VAL A 10 1.98 5.15 3.99
C VAL A 10 1.94 6.47 4.75
N ASN A 11 1.15 6.47 5.81
CA ASN A 11 0.98 7.57 6.72
C ASN A 11 2.08 7.57 7.77
N GLY A 12 2.44 8.76 8.23
CA GLY A 12 3.46 8.94 9.25
C GLY A 12 4.22 10.24 9.04
N LYS A 13 5.35 10.37 9.73
CA LYS A 13 6.25 11.51 9.62
C LYS A 13 7.69 11.03 9.64
N GLY A 14 8.57 11.78 8.98
CA GLY A 14 10.00 11.49 8.96
C GLY A 14 10.40 10.44 7.94
N ARG A 15 11.67 10.05 7.96
CA ARG A 15 12.26 9.09 7.02
C ARG A 15 11.89 7.67 7.42
N ILE A 16 11.60 6.82 6.43
CA ILE A 16 11.44 5.38 6.66
C ILE A 16 12.78 4.75 7.05
N TYR A 17 12.76 3.77 7.95
CA TYR A 17 13.95 3.00 8.35
C TYR A 17 14.07 1.68 7.59
N GLN A 18 12.96 1.16 7.08
CA GLN A 18 12.91 0.01 6.19
C GLN A 18 12.08 0.37 4.96
N PRO A 19 12.43 -0.14 3.76
CA PRO A 19 11.75 0.19 2.50
C PRO A 19 10.23 -0.07 2.54
N ILE A 20 9.49 0.72 1.78
CA ILE A 20 8.10 0.42 1.42
C ILE A 20 8.15 -0.59 0.27
N ALA A 21 7.37 -1.66 0.32
CA ALA A 21 7.21 -2.60 -0.79
C ALA A 21 5.75 -2.72 -1.19
N TYR A 22 5.46 -2.90 -2.48
CA TYR A 22 4.09 -2.94 -2.97
C TYR A 22 3.89 -3.88 -4.15
N PHE A 23 2.66 -4.38 -4.26
CA PHE A 23 2.10 -5.11 -5.39
C PHE A 23 0.82 -4.40 -5.84
N ALA A 24 0.81 -3.92 -7.08
CA ALA A 24 -0.32 -3.30 -7.76
C ALA A 24 -0.07 -3.46 -9.27
N ASP A 25 -0.48 -2.51 -10.12
CA ASP A 25 -0.17 -2.56 -11.57
C ASP A 25 1.33 -2.72 -11.84
N THR A 26 2.14 -2.01 -11.04
CA THR A 26 3.58 -2.20 -10.96
C THR A 26 3.95 -2.73 -9.57
N ASN A 27 4.93 -3.63 -9.56
CA ASN A 27 5.52 -4.14 -8.33
C ASN A 27 6.84 -3.41 -8.08
N GLY A 28 7.15 -3.13 -6.82
CA GLY A 28 8.39 -2.43 -6.51
C GLY A 28 8.63 -2.22 -5.03
N SER A 29 9.75 -1.56 -4.76
CA SER A 29 10.09 -1.07 -3.43
C SER A 29 10.66 0.34 -3.52
N GLU A 30 10.36 1.17 -2.52
CA GLU A 30 10.90 2.51 -2.37
C GLU A 30 11.76 2.55 -1.10
N SER A 31 13.03 2.91 -1.28
CA SER A 31 13.97 3.18 -0.19
C SER A 31 14.12 4.69 0.01
N ASP A 32 14.55 5.12 1.19
CA ASP A 32 14.91 6.52 1.47
C ASP A 32 13.79 7.55 1.30
N VAL A 33 12.52 7.12 1.36
CA VAL A 33 11.38 8.06 1.28
C VAL A 33 11.10 8.75 2.61
N THR A 34 10.53 9.95 2.52
CA THR A 34 9.99 10.69 3.67
C THR A 34 8.48 10.55 3.68
N LEU A 35 7.90 10.31 4.84
CA LEU A 35 6.45 10.20 5.04
C LEU A 35 5.79 11.58 5.22
N PRO A 36 4.53 11.75 4.75
CA PRO A 36 3.68 10.73 4.14
C PRO A 36 4.10 10.39 2.71
N TRP A 37 3.95 9.12 2.34
CA TRP A 37 4.23 8.62 1.00
C TRP A 37 2.96 8.14 0.32
N LYS A 38 2.86 8.35 -0.99
CA LYS A 38 1.72 7.96 -1.82
C LYS A 38 2.17 7.51 -3.20
N LYS A 39 1.51 6.49 -3.75
CA LYS A 39 1.61 6.08 -5.14
C LYS A 39 0.23 5.75 -5.69
N THR A 40 -0.10 6.31 -6.85
CA THR A 40 -1.34 6.02 -7.58
C THR A 40 -0.99 5.34 -8.89
N VAL A 41 -1.68 4.24 -9.19
CA VAL A 41 -1.52 3.47 -10.43
C VAL A 41 -2.89 3.05 -10.95
N THR A 42 -2.95 2.78 -12.25
CA THR A 42 -4.16 2.28 -12.90
C THR A 42 -3.99 0.77 -13.13
N VAL A 43 -4.85 -0.05 -12.53
CA VAL A 43 -4.83 -1.51 -12.71
C VAL A 43 -5.91 -1.91 -13.70
N GLU A 44 -5.55 -2.57 -14.78
CA GLU A 44 -6.48 -3.12 -15.76
C GLU A 44 -6.62 -4.63 -15.62
N LEU A 45 -7.84 -5.11 -15.35
CA LEU A 45 -8.09 -6.54 -15.17
C LEU A 45 -8.41 -7.24 -16.49
N THR A 46 -7.69 -8.33 -16.76
CA THR A 46 -8.05 -9.32 -17.77
C THR A 46 -9.37 -10.01 -17.43
N LYS A 47 -9.96 -10.73 -18.40
CA LYS A 47 -11.19 -11.51 -18.17
C LYS A 47 -11.01 -12.59 -17.09
N ALA A 48 -9.81 -13.16 -16.98
CA ALA A 48 -9.51 -14.16 -15.96
C ALA A 48 -9.44 -13.51 -14.57
N GLU A 49 -8.74 -12.39 -14.43
CA GLU A 49 -8.61 -11.65 -13.17
C GLU A 49 -9.94 -11.07 -12.69
N GLN A 50 -10.83 -10.66 -13.59
CA GLN A 50 -12.20 -10.28 -13.20
C GLN A 50 -12.97 -11.44 -12.56
N LYS A 51 -12.65 -12.70 -12.91
CA LYS A 51 -13.29 -13.89 -12.35
C LYS A 51 -12.65 -14.34 -11.03
N ILE A 52 -11.31 -14.34 -10.96
CA ILE A 52 -10.56 -14.89 -9.81
C ILE A 52 -10.14 -13.83 -8.78
N GLY A 53 -10.15 -12.55 -9.18
CA GLY A 53 -9.66 -11.41 -8.42
C GLY A 53 -8.18 -11.10 -8.68
N TYR A 54 -7.80 -9.84 -8.45
CA TYR A 54 -6.42 -9.37 -8.57
C TYR A 54 -5.94 -8.82 -7.23
N PRO A 55 -4.91 -9.41 -6.61
CA PRO A 55 -4.42 -8.94 -5.32
C PRO A 55 -3.74 -7.57 -5.46
N VAL A 56 -3.90 -6.72 -4.46
CA VAL A 56 -3.17 -5.46 -4.30
C VAL A 56 -2.67 -5.43 -2.86
N SER A 57 -1.42 -5.06 -2.65
CA SER A 57 -0.88 -4.96 -1.30
C SER A 57 0.23 -3.94 -1.15
N ILE A 58 0.42 -3.48 0.08
CA ILE A 58 1.53 -2.62 0.48
C ILE A 58 2.05 -3.03 1.85
N ILE A 59 3.37 -3.18 1.95
CA ILE A 59 4.14 -3.35 3.17
C ILE A 59 4.76 -1.97 3.47
N PRO A 60 4.35 -1.27 4.55
CA PRO A 60 4.68 0.14 4.77
C PRO A 60 6.11 0.40 5.24
N GLY A 61 6.94 -0.63 5.38
CA GLY A 61 8.23 -0.53 6.06
C GLY A 61 8.09 -0.19 7.54
N ALA A 62 9.18 0.29 8.14
CA ALA A 62 9.26 0.61 9.57
C ALA A 62 9.53 2.10 9.82
N VAL A 63 8.87 2.62 10.84
CA VAL A 63 9.04 3.98 11.38
C VAL A 63 9.44 3.91 12.85
N ARG A 64 10.09 4.95 13.38
CA ARG A 64 10.30 5.06 14.83
C ARG A 64 9.06 5.62 15.51
N ASP A 65 8.70 5.03 16.64
CA ASP A 65 7.71 5.59 17.55
C ASP A 65 8.33 6.59 18.55
N SER A 66 7.50 7.09 19.47
CA SER A 66 7.93 8.03 20.52
C SER A 66 8.98 7.45 21.47
N ASN A 67 9.03 6.12 21.60
CA ASN A 67 9.99 5.39 22.43
C ASN A 67 11.26 5.03 21.64
N ARG A 68 11.40 5.56 20.42
CA ARG A 68 12.49 5.25 19.47
C ARG A 68 12.53 3.78 19.03
N MET A 69 11.48 3.03 19.27
CA MET A 69 11.33 1.66 18.80
C MET A 69 10.84 1.65 17.35
N LEU A 70 11.29 0.65 16.57
CA LEU A 70 10.78 0.43 15.23
C LEU A 70 9.41 -0.23 15.31
N LYS A 71 8.44 0.36 14.62
CA LYS A 71 7.11 -0.21 14.41
C LYS A 71 6.74 -0.13 12.93
N PRO A 72 5.80 -0.97 12.46
CA PRO A 72 5.27 -0.85 11.11
C PRO A 72 4.70 0.55 10.86
N GLY A 73 4.94 1.08 9.67
CA GLY A 73 4.21 2.26 9.21
C GLY A 73 2.71 1.98 9.14
N ARG A 74 1.88 3.03 9.16
CA ARG A 74 0.45 2.87 8.92
C ARG A 74 0.19 2.95 7.42
N CYS A 75 -0.40 1.93 6.81
CA CYS A 75 -0.77 1.97 5.40
C CYS A 75 -2.28 2.10 5.20
N ARG A 76 -2.66 2.54 4.01
CA ARG A 76 -4.02 2.42 3.48
C ARG A 76 -4.00 2.17 1.98
N ILE A 77 -5.04 1.49 1.50
CA ILE A 77 -5.31 1.29 0.07
C ILE A 77 -6.65 1.96 -0.23
N LEU A 78 -6.65 2.79 -1.28
CA LEU A 78 -7.85 3.35 -1.85
C LEU A 78 -8.04 2.78 -3.26
N VAL A 79 -9.28 2.43 -3.59
CA VAL A 79 -9.70 1.99 -4.92
C VAL A 79 -10.79 2.94 -5.38
N ASP A 80 -10.58 3.60 -6.51
CA ASP A 80 -11.48 4.62 -7.06
C ASP A 80 -11.85 5.70 -6.02
N GLY A 81 -10.85 6.13 -5.25
CA GLY A 81 -11.01 7.10 -4.17
C GLY A 81 -11.66 6.58 -2.88
N LYS A 82 -12.12 5.33 -2.83
CA LYS A 82 -12.70 4.72 -1.64
C LYS A 82 -11.65 3.92 -0.87
N GLU A 83 -11.53 4.17 0.43
CA GLU A 83 -10.69 3.35 1.30
C GLU A 83 -11.24 1.93 1.41
N VAL A 84 -10.39 0.94 1.14
CA VAL A 84 -10.77 -0.49 1.12
C VAL A 84 -9.93 -1.37 2.05
N ALA A 85 -8.76 -0.88 2.49
CA ALA A 85 -7.92 -1.59 3.44
C ALA A 85 -7.04 -0.61 4.24
N THR A 86 -6.83 -0.91 5.52
CA THR A 86 -5.82 -0.30 6.40
C THR A 86 -5.26 -1.36 7.34
N ASN A 87 -4.07 -1.12 7.89
CA ASN A 87 -3.47 -1.99 8.90
C ASN A 87 -3.69 -1.48 10.33
N ASP A 88 -4.27 -0.28 10.50
CA ASP A 88 -4.41 0.45 11.78
C ASP A 88 -3.13 0.55 12.64
N GLY A 89 -1.97 0.19 12.07
CA GLY A 89 -0.69 0.03 12.76
C GLY A 89 -0.54 -1.27 13.56
N GLY A 90 -1.45 -2.25 13.43
CA GLY A 90 -1.37 -3.57 14.05
C GLY A 90 -0.78 -4.65 13.13
N GLU A 91 -1.12 -4.63 11.83
CA GLU A 91 -0.58 -5.57 10.85
C GLU A 91 0.59 -4.99 10.04
N ASN A 92 1.47 -5.83 9.51
CA ASN A 92 2.63 -5.38 8.70
C ASN A 92 2.28 -5.12 7.24
N THR A 93 1.02 -5.21 6.82
CA THR A 93 0.64 -5.12 5.41
C THR A 93 -0.81 -4.68 5.28
N CYS A 94 -1.10 -3.85 4.27
CA CYS A 94 -2.47 -3.62 3.81
C CYS A 94 -2.70 -4.45 2.55
N LYS A 95 -3.82 -5.15 2.47
CA LYS A 95 -4.13 -6.06 1.35
C LYS A 95 -5.58 -5.87 0.92
N TYR A 96 -5.81 -5.93 -0.37
CA TYR A 96 -7.15 -5.92 -0.97
C TYR A 96 -7.15 -6.77 -2.25
N THR A 97 -8.31 -7.28 -2.65
CA THR A 97 -8.47 -8.01 -3.92
C THR A 97 -9.49 -7.29 -4.79
N LEU A 98 -9.05 -6.77 -5.93
CA LEU A 98 -9.92 -6.14 -6.93
C LEU A 98 -10.81 -7.19 -7.59
N LYS A 99 -12.08 -6.83 -7.87
CA LYS A 99 -13.08 -7.69 -8.54
C LYS A 99 -13.99 -6.89 -9.46
#